data_AF-A0A7N2KUM4-F1
#
_entry.id   AF-A0A7N2KUM4-F1
#
_cell.length_a   1.000
_cell.length_b   1.000
_cell.length_c   1.000
_cell.angle_alpha   90.00
_cell.angle_beta   90.00
_cell.angle_gamma   90.00
#
_symmetry.space_group_name_H-M   'P 1'
#
loop_
_entity.id
_entity.type
_entity.pdbx_description
1 polymer ?
#
loop_
_entity_poly.entity_id
_entity_poly.type
_entity_poly.pdbx_seq_one_letter_code
_entity_poly.pdbx_strand_id
1 'polypeptide(L)'
;MVVSDDLGVVKKVINEGQGWESPREPYEVKAWISAKTGDGKLILSHMEGEPYFFTFGKSEVPKGLEMGIGTMTRGEKAVVYVTSQYLTQSPLIPVIESFEEVHFEVELVHFIQVRDMLGDGRLIKRRIRDGKGDFPMDCPLHDSLLRVHYKGMLLDDERRVFYDTRVDNNDQPLEFSSGEGLVPEGFEMCIRLMLPGEIALVTCPPDYAYDKFPRPANVPEGAHVQWEIELLGFEMPKDWTGLNFKSIMDDAEKIRLTGNRLFKEGKFELAKAKYEKVLREFNHVNPQDDDEGKEFVNARNLLHLNVAACQLKLGECRKSIETCNKVLDANHAHVKALYRRGMAYMAAGDFEEARADFKMMMKVDKLSEADATAALLKLKQKEQEVEKKARKQFKGLFDKKPGEIAVAGSEDKEDNDTGENPNNFDKEDSDADNSEESREAEADADQMGWFSRIWPTGGRLFSALGLQRCSIL
;
A
#
# COMPACT_ATOMS: atom_id res chain seq x y z
N MET A 1 32.70 -11.48 -20.07
CA MET A 1 31.47 -10.67 -20.08
C MET A 1 31.82 -9.30 -19.56
N VAL A 2 31.51 -8.26 -20.32
CA VAL A 2 31.70 -6.86 -19.89
C VAL A 2 30.62 -6.56 -18.86
N VAL A 3 31.01 -6.10 -17.67
CA VAL A 3 30.07 -5.75 -16.58
C VAL A 3 29.92 -4.22 -16.49
N SER A 4 30.98 -3.47 -16.75
CA SER A 4 30.94 -2.00 -16.91
C SER A 4 31.39 -1.59 -18.31
N ASP A 5 30.76 -0.57 -18.90
CA ASP A 5 31.02 -0.13 -20.28
C ASP A 5 32.47 0.33 -20.52
N ASP A 6 33.13 0.82 -19.47
CA ASP A 6 34.53 1.26 -19.48
C ASP A 6 35.54 0.12 -19.27
N LEU A 7 35.08 -1.14 -19.24
CA LEU A 7 35.87 -2.34 -18.96
C LEU A 7 36.53 -2.37 -17.58
N GLY A 8 36.18 -1.44 -16.68
CA GLY A 8 36.72 -1.42 -15.32
C GLY A 8 36.27 -2.59 -14.45
N VAL A 9 35.18 -3.26 -14.83
CA VAL A 9 34.71 -4.52 -14.26
C VAL A 9 34.41 -5.52 -15.38
N VAL A 10 35.08 -6.67 -15.35
CA VAL A 10 34.89 -7.76 -16.32
C VAL A 10 34.69 -9.07 -15.57
N LYS A 11 33.74 -9.90 -16.01
CA LYS A 11 33.50 -11.23 -15.45
C LYS A 11 33.85 -12.33 -16.45
N LYS A 12 34.61 -13.33 -16.02
CA LYS A 12 34.85 -14.58 -16.76
C LYS A 12 34.18 -15.74 -16.03
N VAL A 13 33.16 -16.34 -16.63
CA VAL A 13 32.51 -17.53 -16.09
C VAL A 13 33.46 -18.72 -16.20
N ILE A 14 33.63 -19.45 -15.10
CA ILE A 14 34.36 -20.72 -15.00
C ILE A 14 33.36 -21.86 -15.13
N ASN A 15 32.32 -21.86 -14.27
CA ASN A 15 31.22 -22.81 -14.29
C ASN A 15 29.90 -22.06 -14.31
N GLU A 16 28.98 -22.47 -15.17
CA GLU A 16 27.64 -21.89 -15.21
C GLU A 16 26.84 -22.24 -13.94
N GLY A 17 26.06 -21.28 -13.46
CA GLY A 17 25.11 -21.51 -12.38
C GLY A 17 23.78 -22.06 -12.89
N GLN A 18 22.78 -22.03 -12.02
CA GLN A 18 21.42 -22.53 -12.26
C GLN A 18 20.40 -21.40 -12.16
N GLY A 19 19.38 -21.48 -13.02
CA GLY A 19 18.32 -20.47 -13.09
C GLY A 19 18.75 -19.20 -13.82
N TRP A 20 17.92 -18.16 -13.72
CA TRP A 20 18.08 -16.90 -14.45
C TRP A 20 18.15 -15.68 -13.51
N GLU A 21 17.81 -15.84 -12.23
CA GLU A 21 17.86 -14.76 -11.25
C GLU A 21 19.30 -14.49 -10.81
N SER A 22 19.62 -13.22 -10.62
CA SER A 22 20.86 -12.74 -10.02
C SER A 22 20.56 -11.85 -8.79
N PRO A 23 21.52 -11.74 -7.84
CA PRO A 23 21.32 -10.95 -6.65
C PRO A 23 21.26 -9.45 -6.97
N ARG A 24 20.44 -8.73 -6.20
CA ARG A 24 20.23 -7.28 -6.30
C ARG A 24 19.84 -6.73 -4.93
N GLU A 25 19.90 -5.42 -4.72
CA GLU A 25 19.47 -4.84 -3.46
C GLU A 25 17.98 -5.14 -3.18
N PRO A 26 17.58 -5.53 -1.95
CA PRO A 26 18.38 -5.71 -0.72
C PRO A 26 18.68 -7.18 -0.39
N TYR A 27 19.05 -8.01 -1.37
CA TYR A 27 19.22 -9.45 -1.19
C TYR A 27 20.40 -9.77 -0.27
N GLU A 28 20.25 -10.84 0.50
CA GLU A 28 21.32 -11.38 1.33
C GLU A 28 22.07 -12.45 0.52
N VAL A 29 23.39 -12.32 0.38
CA VAL A 29 24.23 -13.16 -0.47
C VAL A 29 25.21 -13.98 0.36
N LYS A 30 25.40 -15.24 -0.04
CA LYS A 30 26.48 -16.11 0.44
C LYS A 30 27.37 -16.50 -0.73
N ALA A 31 28.65 -16.18 -0.65
CA ALA A 31 29.61 -16.53 -1.68
C ALA A 31 30.97 -16.93 -1.09
N TRP A 32 31.63 -17.88 -1.73
CA TRP A 32 33.07 -18.08 -1.51
C TRP A 32 33.82 -17.04 -2.33
N ILE A 33 34.82 -16.39 -1.72
CA ILE A 33 35.52 -15.27 -2.33
C ILE A 33 37.02 -15.38 -2.04
N SER A 34 37.84 -15.45 -3.08
CA SER A 34 39.29 -15.28 -2.99
C SER A 34 39.70 -14.09 -3.82
N ALA A 35 40.62 -13.27 -3.33
CA ALA A 35 41.10 -12.09 -4.07
C ALA A 35 42.61 -12.13 -4.22
N LYS A 36 43.09 -11.89 -5.45
CA LYS A 36 44.51 -11.78 -5.80
C LYS A 36 44.72 -10.50 -6.61
N THR A 37 45.88 -9.87 -6.48
CA THR A 37 46.30 -8.78 -7.37
C THR A 37 46.54 -9.30 -8.79
N GLY A 38 46.63 -8.40 -9.77
CA GLY A 38 46.92 -8.77 -11.17
C GLY A 38 48.24 -9.53 -11.39
N ASP A 39 49.25 -9.35 -10.52
CA ASP A 39 50.51 -10.11 -10.50
C ASP A 39 50.43 -11.42 -9.70
N GLY A 40 49.27 -11.73 -9.11
CA GLY A 40 48.97 -13.01 -8.44
C GLY A 40 49.22 -13.05 -6.94
N LYS A 41 49.60 -11.93 -6.29
CA LYS A 41 49.75 -11.86 -4.83
C LYS A 41 48.37 -12.01 -4.17
N LEU A 42 48.26 -12.95 -3.23
CA LEU A 42 47.02 -13.19 -2.48
C LEU A 42 46.73 -12.01 -1.54
N ILE A 43 45.50 -11.50 -1.58
CA ILE A 43 44.99 -10.45 -0.70
C ILE A 43 44.16 -11.09 0.44
N LEU A 44 43.19 -11.93 0.08
CA LEU A 44 42.32 -12.64 1.02
C LEU A 44 41.79 -13.94 0.42
N SER A 45 41.32 -14.84 1.28
CA SER A 45 40.67 -16.08 0.86
C SER A 45 39.62 -16.53 1.87
N HIS A 46 38.35 -16.46 1.45
CA HIS A 46 37.19 -17.12 2.04
C HIS A 46 36.77 -18.26 1.11
N MET A 47 37.60 -19.30 1.00
CA MET A 47 37.31 -20.51 0.20
C MET A 47 37.19 -21.77 1.06
N GLU A 48 37.40 -21.64 2.38
CA GLU A 48 37.31 -22.72 3.36
C GLU A 48 36.53 -22.21 4.58
N GLY A 49 35.86 -23.10 5.31
CA GLY A 49 35.08 -22.76 6.50
C GLY A 49 33.64 -22.38 6.18
N GLU A 50 33.29 -21.09 6.32
CA GLU A 50 31.95 -20.56 6.05
C GLU A 50 32.00 -19.55 4.89
N PRO A 51 31.04 -19.58 3.95
CA PRO A 51 30.94 -18.58 2.89
C PRO A 51 30.80 -17.17 3.47
N TYR A 52 31.36 -16.19 2.77
CA TYR A 52 31.18 -14.79 3.13
C TYR A 52 29.72 -14.39 2.93
N PHE A 53 29.09 -13.87 3.99
CA PHE A 53 27.71 -13.41 3.99
C PHE A 53 27.69 -11.88 3.96
N PHE A 54 26.92 -11.31 3.05
CA PHE A 54 26.77 -9.85 2.95
C PHE A 54 25.41 -9.45 2.38
N THR A 55 25.02 -8.21 2.61
CA THR A 55 23.79 -7.62 2.05
C THR A 55 24.11 -6.77 0.83
N PHE A 56 23.47 -7.10 -0.29
CA PHE A 56 23.64 -6.38 -1.55
C PHE A 56 23.19 -4.92 -1.41
N GLY A 57 24.03 -3.98 -1.85
CA GLY A 57 23.78 -2.53 -1.76
C GLY A 57 24.22 -1.89 -0.43
N LYS A 58 24.75 -2.66 0.54
CA LYS A 58 25.25 -2.13 1.81
C LYS A 58 26.73 -1.78 1.82
N SER A 59 27.40 -1.82 0.67
CA SER A 59 28.84 -1.54 0.54
C SER A 59 29.71 -2.45 1.43
N GLU A 60 29.25 -3.68 1.68
CA GLU A 60 29.94 -4.68 2.50
C GLU A 60 31.09 -5.37 1.75
N VAL A 61 31.10 -5.24 0.42
CA VAL A 61 32.16 -5.68 -0.50
C VAL A 61 32.53 -4.54 -1.47
N PRO A 62 33.68 -4.61 -2.17
CA PRO A 62 34.05 -3.59 -3.15
C PRO A 62 32.99 -3.46 -4.26
N LYS A 63 32.73 -2.23 -4.71
CA LYS A 63 31.69 -1.91 -5.71
C LYS A 63 31.81 -2.78 -6.96
N GLY A 64 33.01 -2.95 -7.51
CA GLY A 64 33.21 -3.76 -8.70
C GLY A 64 32.99 -5.26 -8.48
N LEU A 65 33.29 -5.76 -7.27
CA LEU A 65 32.97 -7.14 -6.90
C LEU A 65 31.46 -7.33 -6.81
N GLU A 66 30.76 -6.42 -6.15
CA GLU A 66 29.30 -6.45 -6.06
C GLU A 66 28.66 -6.42 -7.45
N MET A 67 29.12 -5.53 -8.34
CA MET A 67 28.67 -5.47 -9.74
C MET A 67 28.87 -6.81 -10.46
N GLY A 68 30.03 -7.46 -10.28
CA GLY A 68 30.29 -8.79 -10.84
C GLY A 68 29.32 -9.84 -10.33
N ILE A 69 29.14 -9.92 -9.00
CA ILE A 69 28.23 -10.86 -8.34
C ILE A 69 26.77 -10.62 -8.76
N GLY A 70 26.38 -9.36 -8.99
CA GLY A 70 25.04 -8.98 -9.47
C GLY A 70 24.68 -9.52 -10.85
N THR A 71 25.66 -10.07 -11.58
CA THR A 71 25.46 -10.75 -12.85
C THR A 71 25.54 -12.28 -12.75
N MET A 72 25.79 -12.83 -11.56
CA MET A 72 25.98 -14.26 -11.35
C MET A 72 24.65 -14.95 -11.02
N THR A 73 24.48 -16.18 -11.52
CA THR A 73 23.36 -17.06 -11.12
C THR A 73 23.76 -18.00 -9.98
N ARG A 74 22.77 -18.61 -9.31
CA ARG A 74 23.03 -19.47 -8.15
C ARG A 74 23.92 -20.67 -8.53
N GLY A 75 25.01 -20.88 -7.79
CA GLY A 75 26.02 -21.91 -8.06
C GLY A 75 27.06 -21.53 -9.12
N GLU A 76 26.97 -20.35 -9.74
CA GLU A 76 27.96 -19.91 -10.73
C GLU A 76 29.33 -19.74 -10.08
N LYS A 77 30.38 -20.17 -10.80
CA LYS A 77 31.78 -19.87 -10.47
C LYS A 77 32.35 -18.94 -11.51
N ALA A 78 32.97 -17.85 -11.09
CA ALA A 78 33.54 -16.86 -12.00
C ALA A 78 34.78 -16.19 -11.43
N VAL A 79 35.59 -15.60 -12.30
CA VAL A 79 36.58 -14.59 -11.92
C VAL A 79 36.04 -13.21 -12.29
N VAL A 80 35.99 -12.30 -11.31
CA VAL A 80 35.65 -10.89 -11.51
C VAL A 80 36.93 -10.07 -11.44
N TYR A 81 37.27 -9.45 -12.56
CA TYR A 81 38.41 -8.54 -12.72
C TYR A 81 37.93 -7.13 -12.39
N VAL A 82 38.56 -6.48 -11.43
CA VAL A 82 38.16 -5.17 -10.92
C VAL A 82 39.35 -4.22 -10.89
N THR A 83 39.24 -3.14 -11.64
CA THR A 83 40.24 -2.05 -11.68
C THR A 83 40.13 -1.13 -10.47
N SER A 84 41.19 -0.39 -10.17
CA SER A 84 41.31 0.52 -9.03
C SER A 84 40.12 1.48 -8.83
N GLN A 85 39.53 1.99 -9.91
CA GLN A 85 38.37 2.89 -9.86
C GLN A 85 37.09 2.25 -9.30
N TYR A 86 36.99 0.91 -9.32
CA TYR A 86 35.86 0.14 -8.78
C TYR A 86 36.23 -0.66 -7.50
N LEU A 87 37.47 -0.55 -7.03
CA LEU A 87 37.91 -1.12 -5.76
C LEU A 87 37.63 -0.15 -4.61
N THR A 88 36.41 -0.20 -4.07
CA THR A 88 36.02 0.60 -2.89
C THR A 88 36.35 -0.12 -1.59
N GLN A 89 36.66 0.65 -0.55
CA GLN A 89 36.92 0.13 0.79
C GLN A 89 35.63 -0.51 1.32
N SER A 90 35.76 -1.64 2.02
CA SER A 90 34.62 -2.40 2.55
C SER A 90 35.04 -3.25 3.75
N PRO A 91 34.10 -3.78 4.55
CA PRO A 91 34.37 -4.81 5.55
C PRO A 91 35.18 -6.01 5.00
N LEU A 92 34.94 -6.44 3.76
CA LEU A 92 35.71 -7.51 3.13
C LEU A 92 37.15 -7.07 2.79
N ILE A 93 37.35 -5.85 2.27
CA ILE A 93 38.65 -5.25 1.97
C ILE A 93 38.79 -3.92 2.71
N PRO A 94 39.26 -3.93 3.97
CA PRO A 94 39.32 -2.74 4.80
C PRO A 94 40.47 -1.82 4.43
N VAL A 95 41.49 -2.31 3.72
CA VAL A 95 42.64 -1.51 3.27
C VAL A 95 42.87 -1.78 1.79
N ILE A 96 42.88 -0.70 1.01
CA ILE A 96 43.24 -0.74 -0.40
C ILE A 96 44.68 -0.26 -0.50
N GLU A 97 45.62 -1.18 -0.75
CA GLU A 97 46.96 -0.79 -1.24
C GLU A 97 46.79 -0.23 -2.66
N SER A 98 47.81 0.41 -3.24
CA SER A 98 47.77 0.98 -4.60
C SER A 98 47.67 -0.08 -5.72
N PHE A 99 46.71 -0.99 -5.61
CA PHE A 99 46.41 -2.05 -6.56
C PHE A 99 45.80 -1.43 -7.83
N GLU A 100 46.42 -1.68 -8.98
CA GLU A 100 45.86 -1.28 -10.27
C GLU A 100 44.64 -2.15 -10.63
N GLU A 101 44.72 -3.45 -10.34
CA GLU A 101 43.69 -4.44 -10.63
C GLU A 101 43.70 -5.58 -9.60
N VAL A 102 42.52 -6.07 -9.24
CA VAL A 102 42.31 -7.23 -8.38
C VAL A 102 41.39 -8.22 -9.08
N HIS A 103 41.76 -9.51 -9.02
CA HIS A 103 41.02 -10.64 -9.56
C HIS A 103 40.35 -11.37 -8.40
N PHE A 104 39.01 -11.37 -8.42
CA PHE A 104 38.20 -12.08 -7.44
C PHE A 104 37.72 -13.39 -8.01
N GLU A 105 38.15 -14.51 -7.45
CA GLU A 105 37.53 -15.80 -7.70
C GLU A 105 36.31 -15.94 -6.79
N VAL A 106 35.14 -16.13 -7.40
CA VAL A 106 33.86 -16.15 -6.70
C VAL A 106 33.09 -17.42 -7.04
N GLU A 107 32.55 -18.08 -6.03
CA GLU A 107 31.49 -19.08 -6.17
C GLU A 107 30.25 -18.59 -5.45
N LEU A 108 29.20 -18.26 -6.20
CA LEU A 108 27.93 -17.77 -5.65
C LEU A 108 27.14 -18.95 -5.09
N VAL A 109 27.28 -19.22 -3.80
CA VAL A 109 26.62 -20.37 -3.14
C VAL A 109 25.12 -20.21 -3.16
N HIS A 110 24.63 -19.07 -2.67
CA HIS A 110 23.20 -18.81 -2.54
C HIS A 110 22.94 -17.31 -2.39
N PHE A 111 21.72 -16.90 -2.69
CA PHE A 111 21.20 -15.60 -2.29
C PHE A 111 19.73 -15.76 -1.88
N ILE A 112 19.32 -14.92 -0.93
CA ILE A 112 17.99 -14.87 -0.35
C ILE A 112 17.34 -13.59 -0.86
N GLN A 113 16.21 -13.73 -1.57
CA GLN A 113 15.39 -12.58 -1.91
C GLN A 113 14.82 -11.99 -0.62
N VAL A 114 15.18 -10.74 -0.34
CA VAL A 114 14.65 -9.96 0.77
C VAL A 114 13.71 -8.90 0.24
N ARG A 115 12.53 -8.78 0.86
CA ARG A 115 11.53 -7.79 0.51
C ARG A 115 11.05 -7.07 1.76
N ASP A 116 11.15 -5.76 1.74
CA ASP A 116 10.46 -4.88 2.67
C ASP A 116 9.02 -4.69 2.20
N MET A 117 8.07 -5.14 3.02
CA MET A 117 6.65 -5.16 2.69
C MET A 117 5.95 -3.83 2.94
N LEU A 118 6.56 -2.95 3.76
CA LEU A 118 5.99 -1.66 4.14
C LEU A 118 6.80 -0.49 3.57
N GLY A 119 8.06 -0.71 3.21
CA GLY A 119 8.98 0.33 2.77
C GLY A 119 9.65 1.10 3.92
N ASP A 120 9.45 0.64 5.17
CA ASP A 120 10.00 1.24 6.39
C ASP A 120 11.01 0.34 7.13
N GLY A 121 11.34 -0.80 6.53
CA GLY A 121 12.29 -1.78 7.05
C GLY A 121 11.76 -2.67 8.18
N ARG A 122 10.49 -2.52 8.63
CA ARG A 122 9.98 -3.23 9.81
C ARG A 122 9.40 -4.62 9.51
N LEU A 123 8.70 -4.77 8.38
CA LEU A 123 8.12 -6.06 7.95
C LEU A 123 8.93 -6.63 6.78
N ILE A 124 9.77 -7.61 7.08
CA ILE A 124 10.73 -8.17 6.14
C ILE A 124 10.36 -9.61 5.79
N LYS A 125 10.18 -9.90 4.50
CA LYS A 125 10.03 -11.25 3.95
C LYS A 125 11.35 -11.72 3.33
N ARG A 126 11.85 -12.87 3.76
CA ARG A 126 13.02 -13.55 3.20
C ARG A 126 12.60 -14.85 2.52
N ARG A 127 12.90 -15.03 1.23
CA ARG A 127 12.58 -16.27 0.49
C ARG A 127 13.68 -17.30 0.72
N ILE A 128 13.40 -18.28 1.58
CA ILE A 128 14.34 -19.33 1.99
C ILE A 128 14.38 -20.47 0.96
N ARG A 129 13.22 -20.83 0.42
CA ARG A 129 13.09 -21.83 -0.64
C ARG A 129 12.15 -21.31 -1.71
N ASP A 130 12.54 -21.45 -2.98
CA ASP A 130 11.74 -21.03 -4.11
C ASP A 130 10.48 -21.92 -4.25
N GLY A 131 9.35 -21.29 -4.57
CA GLY A 131 8.14 -22.00 -4.98
C GLY A 131 8.15 -22.34 -6.47
N LYS A 132 7.04 -22.90 -6.97
CA LYS A 132 6.83 -23.25 -8.37
C LYS A 132 5.76 -22.37 -8.99
N GLY A 133 6.00 -21.90 -10.21
CA GLY A 133 5.11 -21.04 -10.96
C GLY A 133 5.77 -19.75 -11.41
N ASP A 134 5.04 -18.96 -12.19
CA ASP A 134 5.49 -17.68 -12.72
C ASP A 134 5.02 -16.55 -11.81
N PHE A 135 5.97 -15.85 -11.18
CA PHE A 135 5.67 -14.66 -10.40
C PHE A 135 5.43 -13.45 -11.32
N PRO A 136 4.39 -12.62 -11.11
CA PRO A 136 3.38 -12.67 -10.04
C PRO A 136 2.07 -13.40 -10.43
N MET A 137 2.02 -14.06 -11.59
CA MET A 137 0.79 -14.63 -12.15
C MET A 137 0.24 -15.79 -11.31
N ASP A 138 1.13 -16.62 -10.76
CA ASP A 138 0.79 -17.79 -9.95
C ASP A 138 0.81 -17.49 -8.43
N CYS A 139 0.74 -16.22 -8.05
CA CYS A 139 0.58 -15.82 -6.66
C CYS A 139 -0.89 -15.81 -6.23
N PRO A 140 -1.20 -16.02 -4.94
CA PRO A 140 -2.56 -15.93 -4.43
C PRO A 140 -3.21 -14.57 -4.69
N LEU A 141 -4.42 -14.58 -5.26
CA LEU A 141 -5.24 -13.38 -5.41
C LEU A 141 -6.04 -13.08 -4.14
N HIS A 142 -6.75 -11.95 -4.17
CA HIS A 142 -7.73 -11.64 -3.13
C HIS A 142 -8.84 -12.68 -3.12
N ASP A 143 -9.30 -13.07 -1.92
CA ASP A 143 -10.29 -14.12 -1.68
C ASP A 143 -9.89 -15.54 -2.10
N SER A 144 -8.60 -15.79 -2.36
CA SER A 144 -8.10 -17.15 -2.53
C SER A 144 -8.15 -17.92 -1.20
N LEU A 145 -8.57 -19.18 -1.25
CA LEU A 145 -8.47 -20.10 -0.12
C LEU A 145 -7.02 -20.61 -0.06
N LEU A 146 -6.29 -20.17 0.95
CA LEU A 146 -4.88 -20.47 1.17
C LEU A 146 -4.72 -21.69 2.07
N ARG A 147 -3.72 -22.53 1.79
CA ARG A 147 -3.29 -23.64 2.67
C ARG A 147 -1.82 -23.47 3.00
N VAL A 148 -1.49 -23.28 4.28
CA VAL A 148 -0.12 -23.02 4.72
C VAL A 148 0.28 -23.87 5.92
N HIS A 149 1.53 -24.29 5.95
CA HIS A 149 2.18 -24.59 7.21
C HIS A 149 2.94 -23.37 7.69
N TYR A 150 2.94 -23.15 9.01
CA TYR A 150 3.81 -22.16 9.59
C TYR A 150 4.32 -22.58 10.96
N LYS A 151 5.47 -22.01 11.30
CA LYS A 151 6.10 -22.04 12.61
C LYS A 151 6.34 -20.61 13.07
N GLY A 152 5.70 -20.24 14.17
CA GLY A 152 5.82 -18.93 14.80
C GLY A 152 6.83 -18.95 15.94
N MET A 153 7.74 -17.99 15.92
CA MET A 153 8.81 -17.83 16.90
C MET A 153 8.81 -16.39 17.42
N LEU A 154 9.17 -16.21 18.70
CA LEU A 154 9.51 -14.91 19.23
C LEU A 154 10.88 -14.48 18.68
N LEU A 155 11.05 -13.19 18.44
CA LEU A 155 12.36 -12.62 18.09
C LEU A 155 13.15 -12.25 19.36
N ASP A 156 13.17 -13.15 20.35
CA ASP A 156 14.00 -13.06 21.55
C ASP A 156 15.31 -13.85 21.35
N ASP A 157 16.25 -13.73 22.29
CA ASP A 157 17.56 -14.40 22.23
C ASP A 157 17.44 -15.92 22.10
N GLU A 158 16.37 -16.50 22.67
CA GLU A 158 16.09 -17.94 22.67
C GLU A 158 15.30 -18.42 21.44
N ARG A 159 14.78 -17.51 20.60
CA ARG A 159 13.90 -17.78 19.46
C ARG A 159 12.78 -18.76 19.77
N ARG A 160 12.11 -18.56 20.91
CA ARG A 160 11.14 -19.53 21.42
C ARG A 160 9.98 -19.71 20.44
N VAL A 161 9.69 -20.97 20.10
CA VAL A 161 8.56 -21.35 19.26
C VAL A 161 7.29 -21.21 20.08
N PHE A 162 6.34 -20.41 19.57
CA PHE A 162 5.04 -20.25 20.22
C PHE A 162 3.93 -21.08 19.56
N TYR A 163 4.10 -21.47 18.30
CA TYR A 163 3.17 -22.33 17.58
C TYR A 163 3.85 -22.95 16.36
N ASP A 164 3.57 -24.22 16.06
CA ASP A 164 4.00 -24.91 14.86
C ASP A 164 2.86 -25.79 14.34
N THR A 165 2.31 -25.45 13.17
CA THR A 165 1.22 -26.24 12.56
C THR A 165 1.56 -27.73 12.36
N ARG A 166 2.84 -28.09 12.18
CA ARG A 166 3.24 -29.49 12.00
C ARG A 166 3.17 -30.27 13.29
N VAL A 167 3.41 -29.61 14.41
CA VAL A 167 3.46 -30.21 15.75
C VAL A 167 2.13 -30.03 16.49
N ASP A 168 1.67 -28.78 16.60
CA ASP A 168 0.53 -28.38 17.42
C ASP A 168 -0.82 -28.57 16.71
N ASN A 169 -0.83 -28.73 15.39
CA ASN A 169 -2.06 -28.94 14.60
C ASN A 169 -2.12 -30.33 13.93
N ASN A 170 -1.44 -31.34 14.48
CA ASN A 170 -1.41 -32.72 13.95
C ASN A 170 -1.07 -32.78 12.45
N ASP A 171 -0.09 -31.98 12.03
CA ASP A 171 0.32 -31.84 10.63
C ASP A 171 -0.80 -31.41 9.66
N GLN A 172 -1.90 -30.86 10.18
CA GLN A 172 -2.91 -30.22 9.34
C GLN A 172 -2.49 -28.78 9.02
N PRO A 173 -2.57 -28.35 7.75
CA PRO A 173 -2.27 -26.98 7.39
C PRO A 173 -3.31 -26.02 7.96
N LEU A 174 -2.92 -24.77 8.17
CA LEU A 174 -3.85 -23.69 8.39
C LEU A 174 -4.52 -23.35 7.05
N GLU A 175 -5.86 -23.43 7.03
CA GLU A 175 -6.66 -23.02 5.88
C GLU A 175 -7.41 -21.72 6.19
N PHE A 176 -7.28 -20.73 5.32
CA PHE A 176 -7.99 -19.46 5.46
C PHE A 176 -8.15 -18.75 4.11
N SER A 177 -9.23 -17.97 3.95
CA SER A 177 -9.43 -17.13 2.78
C SER A 177 -8.72 -15.79 2.96
N SER A 178 -7.96 -15.35 1.96
CA SER A 178 -7.34 -14.02 1.98
C SER A 178 -8.43 -12.92 2.00
N GLY A 179 -8.12 -11.78 2.62
CA GLY A 179 -9.04 -10.66 2.75
C GLY A 179 -10.16 -10.85 3.78
N GLU A 180 -10.11 -11.90 4.60
CA GLU A 180 -11.12 -12.16 5.65
C GLU A 180 -10.67 -11.79 7.06
N GLY A 181 -9.45 -11.26 7.20
CA GLY A 181 -8.89 -10.85 8.48
C GLY A 181 -8.86 -11.98 9.51
N LEU A 182 -8.59 -13.20 9.04
CA LEU A 182 -8.52 -14.44 9.84
C LEU A 182 -7.12 -14.72 10.38
N VAL A 183 -6.12 -13.99 9.90
CA VAL A 183 -4.72 -14.06 10.32
C VAL A 183 -4.17 -12.64 10.50
N PRO A 184 -3.02 -12.45 11.18
CA PRO A 184 -2.34 -11.17 11.24
C PRO A 184 -2.08 -10.56 9.86
N GLU A 185 -2.18 -9.23 9.76
CA GLU A 185 -2.04 -8.52 8.49
C GLU A 185 -0.67 -8.74 7.84
N GLY A 186 0.42 -8.66 8.62
CA GLY A 186 1.77 -8.91 8.11
C GLY A 186 1.96 -10.34 7.61
N PHE A 187 1.29 -11.31 8.23
CA PHE A 187 1.31 -12.72 7.80
C PHE A 187 0.64 -12.88 6.43
N GLU A 188 -0.57 -12.34 6.24
CA GLU A 188 -1.29 -12.41 4.96
C GLU A 188 -0.57 -11.62 3.85
N MET A 189 -0.03 -10.44 4.17
CA MET A 189 0.72 -9.62 3.21
C MET A 189 1.88 -10.40 2.58
N CYS A 190 2.64 -11.13 3.40
CA CYS A 190 3.77 -11.91 2.91
C CYS A 190 3.34 -13.11 2.06
N ILE A 191 2.29 -13.82 2.45
CA ILE A 191 1.79 -15.00 1.72
C ILE A 191 1.28 -14.66 0.32
N ARG A 192 0.66 -13.49 0.15
CA ARG A 192 0.20 -13.03 -1.18
C ARG A 192 1.33 -12.82 -2.18
N LEU A 193 2.58 -12.73 -1.72
CA LEU A 193 3.78 -12.65 -2.56
C LEU A 193 4.60 -13.94 -2.54
N MET A 194 3.95 -15.08 -2.28
CA MET A 194 4.57 -16.40 -2.33
C MET A 194 4.07 -17.19 -3.54
N LEU A 195 4.91 -18.07 -4.04
CA LEU A 195 4.53 -19.12 -4.98
C LEU A 195 4.22 -20.44 -4.24
N PRO A 196 3.37 -21.33 -4.78
CA PRO A 196 3.16 -22.66 -4.21
C PRO A 196 4.48 -23.44 -4.00
N GLY A 197 4.67 -24.01 -2.82
CA GLY A 197 5.89 -24.70 -2.38
C GLY A 197 6.98 -23.79 -1.79
N GLU A 198 6.82 -22.47 -1.87
CA GLU A 198 7.77 -21.51 -1.32
C GLU A 198 7.84 -21.61 0.21
N ILE A 199 9.05 -21.51 0.76
CA ILE A 199 9.26 -21.27 2.19
C ILE A 199 9.82 -19.86 2.37
N ALA A 200 9.15 -19.07 3.19
CA ALA A 200 9.58 -17.72 3.53
C ALA A 200 9.75 -17.54 5.04
N LEU A 201 10.77 -16.79 5.43
CA LEU A 201 10.97 -16.34 6.80
C LEU A 201 10.56 -14.87 6.90
N VAL A 202 9.54 -14.60 7.70
CA VAL A 202 8.92 -13.28 7.84
C VAL A 202 9.24 -12.72 9.22
N THR A 203 9.97 -11.62 9.29
CA THR A 203 10.17 -10.85 10.53
C THR A 203 9.13 -9.74 10.58
N CYS A 204 8.29 -9.73 11.62
CA CYS A 204 7.10 -8.88 11.69
C CYS A 204 7.07 -8.03 12.98
N PRO A 205 6.75 -6.73 12.88
CA PRO A 205 6.57 -5.88 14.04
C PRO A 205 5.21 -6.17 14.72
N PRO A 206 5.07 -5.83 16.01
CA PRO A 206 3.92 -6.21 16.81
C PRO A 206 2.58 -5.67 16.29
N ASP A 207 2.57 -4.47 15.70
CA ASP A 207 1.38 -3.80 15.15
C ASP A 207 0.85 -4.44 13.85
N TYR A 208 1.66 -5.26 13.17
CA TYR A 208 1.28 -6.10 12.03
C TYR A 208 1.18 -7.60 12.39
N ALA A 209 1.56 -7.95 13.62
CA ALA A 209 1.42 -9.27 14.21
C ALA A 209 0.22 -9.32 15.16
N TYR A 210 0.46 -9.35 16.47
CA TYR A 210 -0.55 -9.72 17.47
C TYR A 210 -1.01 -8.56 18.38
N ASP A 211 -0.57 -7.31 18.16
CA ASP A 211 -1.09 -6.17 18.94
C ASP A 211 -2.45 -5.66 18.44
N LYS A 212 -2.79 -5.97 17.19
CA LYS A 212 -4.10 -5.67 16.57
C LYS A 212 -4.90 -6.92 16.22
N PHE A 213 -4.48 -8.08 16.71
CA PHE A 213 -5.05 -9.39 16.40
C PHE A 213 -5.13 -10.25 17.67
N PRO A 214 -6.05 -11.23 17.77
CA PRO A 214 -6.05 -12.17 18.90
C PRO A 214 -4.68 -12.79 19.16
N ARG A 215 -4.14 -12.54 20.35
CA ARG A 215 -2.77 -12.88 20.75
C ARG A 215 -2.70 -14.28 21.37
N PRO A 216 -1.79 -15.17 20.92
CA PRO A 216 -1.50 -16.43 21.61
C PRO A 216 -1.00 -16.18 23.04
N ALA A 217 -1.34 -17.06 23.98
CA ALA A 217 -1.06 -16.86 25.41
C ALA A 217 0.44 -16.75 25.75
N ASN A 218 1.31 -17.35 24.93
CA ASN A 218 2.76 -17.38 25.04
C ASN A 218 3.46 -16.28 24.25
N VAL A 219 2.73 -15.37 23.62
CA VAL A 219 3.28 -14.20 22.92
C VAL A 219 3.06 -12.96 23.78
N PRO A 220 4.12 -12.24 24.21
CA PRO A 220 3.99 -10.99 24.96
C PRO A 220 3.42 -9.83 24.13
N GLU A 221 2.90 -8.80 24.81
CA GLU A 221 2.55 -7.52 24.18
C GLU A 221 3.77 -6.81 23.62
N GLY A 222 3.65 -6.19 22.43
CA GLY A 222 4.77 -5.50 21.79
C GLY A 222 5.86 -6.42 21.26
N ALA A 223 5.64 -7.75 21.25
CA ALA A 223 6.63 -8.69 20.78
C ALA A 223 6.80 -8.64 19.25
N HIS A 224 8.05 -8.50 18.81
CA HIS A 224 8.42 -8.85 17.44
C HIS A 224 8.40 -10.37 17.28
N VAL A 225 7.86 -10.82 16.15
CA VAL A 225 7.74 -12.25 15.86
C VAL A 225 8.41 -12.57 14.54
N GLN A 226 8.78 -13.84 14.39
CA GLN A 226 9.25 -14.41 13.16
C GLN A 226 8.38 -15.60 12.78
N TRP A 227 7.91 -15.65 11.54
CA TRP A 227 7.20 -16.80 11.00
C TRP A 227 8.02 -17.46 9.90
N GLU A 228 8.27 -18.75 10.03
CA GLU A 228 8.64 -19.58 8.89
C GLU A 228 7.36 -20.12 8.28
N ILE A 229 7.06 -19.73 7.05
CA ILE A 229 5.79 -20.02 6.36
C ILE A 229 6.09 -20.84 5.12
N GLU A 230 5.39 -21.95 4.96
CA GLU A 230 5.35 -22.75 3.73
C GLU A 230 3.97 -22.61 3.09
N LEU A 231 3.91 -22.01 1.89
CA LEU A 231 2.67 -21.99 1.11
C LEU A 231 2.53 -23.32 0.40
N LEU A 232 1.58 -24.17 0.81
CA LEU A 232 1.36 -25.46 0.14
C LEU A 232 0.68 -25.27 -1.22
N GLY A 233 -0.26 -24.32 -1.28
CA GLY A 233 -1.03 -24.01 -2.46
C GLY A 233 -2.26 -23.17 -2.11
N PHE A 234 -3.07 -22.87 -3.11
CA PHE A 234 -4.29 -22.10 -2.93
C PHE A 234 -5.34 -22.45 -3.99
N GLU A 235 -6.60 -22.17 -3.68
CA GLU A 235 -7.71 -22.24 -4.62
C GLU A 235 -8.20 -20.83 -4.93
N MET A 236 -8.35 -20.52 -6.22
CA MET A 236 -8.90 -19.24 -6.65
C MET A 236 -10.41 -19.19 -6.37
N PRO A 237 -10.96 -18.01 -6.06
CA PRO A 237 -12.41 -17.87 -5.95
C PRO A 237 -13.06 -18.27 -7.28
N LYS A 238 -14.11 -19.09 -7.21
CA LYS A 238 -14.91 -19.46 -8.38
C LYS A 238 -15.62 -18.22 -8.90
N ASP A 239 -15.60 -18.01 -10.21
CA ASP A 239 -16.48 -17.05 -10.84
C ASP A 239 -17.91 -17.60 -10.89
N TRP A 240 -18.87 -16.75 -11.21
CA TRP A 240 -20.27 -17.14 -11.35
C TRP A 240 -20.61 -17.66 -12.75
N THR A 241 -19.61 -17.84 -13.61
CA THR A 241 -19.81 -18.29 -14.98
C THR A 241 -20.43 -19.69 -15.00
N GLY A 242 -21.60 -19.83 -15.60
CA GLY A 242 -22.32 -21.10 -15.70
C GLY A 242 -23.05 -21.56 -14.44
N LEU A 243 -23.09 -20.74 -13.38
CA LEU A 243 -23.93 -21.01 -12.20
C LEU A 243 -25.39 -20.62 -12.48
N ASN A 244 -26.32 -21.35 -11.87
CA ASN A 244 -27.74 -20.96 -11.88
C ASN A 244 -28.01 -19.83 -10.86
N PHE A 245 -29.14 -19.13 -11.03
CA PHE A 245 -29.52 -17.98 -10.20
C PHE A 245 -29.46 -18.30 -8.69
N LYS A 246 -30.02 -19.44 -8.27
CA LYS A 246 -30.01 -19.87 -6.86
C LYS A 246 -28.58 -20.00 -6.32
N SER A 247 -27.68 -20.66 -7.06
CA SER A 247 -26.28 -20.82 -6.64
C SER A 247 -25.53 -19.48 -6.57
N ILE A 248 -25.84 -18.55 -7.48
CA ILE A 248 -25.29 -17.19 -7.46
C ILE A 248 -25.75 -16.45 -6.20
N MET A 249 -27.05 -16.49 -5.89
CA MET A 249 -27.60 -15.80 -4.73
C MET A 249 -27.12 -16.42 -3.40
N ASP A 250 -27.00 -17.74 -3.33
CA ASP A 250 -26.43 -18.45 -2.18
C ASP A 250 -24.97 -18.02 -1.91
N ASP A 251 -24.17 -17.85 -2.97
CA ASP A 251 -22.77 -17.40 -2.86
C ASP A 251 -22.66 -15.91 -2.49
N ALA A 252 -23.46 -15.07 -3.14
CA ALA A 252 -23.59 -13.65 -2.81
C ALA A 252 -23.95 -13.44 -1.33
N GLU A 253 -24.88 -14.24 -0.81
CA GLU A 253 -25.29 -14.21 0.59
C GLU A 253 -24.15 -14.63 1.53
N LYS A 254 -23.40 -15.70 1.21
CA LYS A 254 -22.22 -16.10 2.00
C LYS A 254 -21.18 -14.98 2.08
N ILE A 255 -20.83 -14.37 0.96
CA ILE A 255 -19.86 -13.27 0.91
C ILE A 255 -20.39 -12.05 1.70
N ARG A 256 -21.70 -11.75 1.58
CA ARG A 256 -22.34 -10.69 2.36
C ARG A 256 -22.30 -10.97 3.86
N LEU A 257 -22.49 -12.21 4.30
CA LEU A 257 -22.40 -12.59 5.71
C LEU A 257 -20.96 -12.45 6.24
N THR A 258 -19.95 -12.81 5.44
CA THR A 258 -18.54 -12.51 5.75
C THR A 258 -18.31 -11.01 5.92
N GLY A 259 -18.84 -10.20 5.00
CA GLY A 259 -18.79 -8.73 5.11
C GLY A 259 -19.46 -8.23 6.40
N ASN A 260 -20.62 -8.80 6.79
CA ASN A 260 -21.31 -8.42 8.03
C ASN A 260 -20.50 -8.77 9.28
N ARG A 261 -19.80 -9.92 9.27
CA ARG A 261 -18.89 -10.32 10.35
C ARG A 261 -17.77 -9.29 10.48
N LEU A 262 -17.08 -8.98 9.38
CA LEU A 262 -16.00 -8.00 9.33
C LEU A 262 -16.46 -6.60 9.79
N PHE A 263 -17.66 -6.18 9.38
CA PHE A 263 -18.24 -4.92 9.82
C PHE A 263 -18.46 -4.87 11.34
N LYS A 264 -18.94 -5.97 11.94
CA LYS A 264 -19.11 -6.09 13.40
C LYS A 264 -17.78 -6.09 14.14
N GLU A 265 -16.73 -6.65 13.54
CA GLU A 265 -15.36 -6.62 14.05
C GLU A 265 -14.67 -5.24 13.89
N GLY A 266 -15.32 -4.27 13.24
CA GLY A 266 -14.74 -2.95 12.99
C GLY A 266 -13.76 -2.89 11.82
N LYS A 267 -13.59 -4.00 11.08
CA LYS A 267 -12.73 -4.12 9.89
C LYS A 267 -13.44 -3.58 8.65
N PHE A 268 -13.75 -2.28 8.65
CA PHE A 268 -14.64 -1.67 7.67
C PHE A 268 -14.12 -1.71 6.23
N GLU A 269 -12.80 -1.59 6.01
CA GLU A 269 -12.22 -1.72 4.66
C GLU A 269 -12.39 -3.11 4.08
N LEU A 270 -12.11 -4.16 4.88
CA LEU A 270 -12.32 -5.55 4.45
C LEU A 270 -13.81 -5.83 4.21
N ALA A 271 -14.69 -5.34 5.09
CA ALA A 271 -16.14 -5.49 4.91
C ALA A 271 -16.62 -4.85 3.59
N LYS A 272 -16.18 -3.62 3.32
CA LYS A 272 -16.46 -2.90 2.07
C LYS A 272 -15.98 -3.68 0.85
N ALA A 273 -14.74 -4.18 0.87
CA ALA A 273 -14.18 -4.97 -0.22
C ALA A 273 -15.03 -6.22 -0.54
N LYS A 274 -15.53 -6.92 0.48
CA LYS A 274 -16.43 -8.08 0.31
C LYS A 274 -17.76 -7.69 -0.33
N TYR A 275 -18.41 -6.61 0.11
CA TYR A 275 -19.66 -6.17 -0.50
C TYR A 275 -19.48 -5.66 -1.94
N GLU A 276 -18.41 -4.90 -2.19
CA GLU A 276 -18.08 -4.39 -3.53
C GLU A 276 -17.73 -5.51 -4.50
N LYS A 277 -17.10 -6.60 -4.03
CA LYS A 277 -16.89 -7.81 -4.84
C LYS A 277 -18.21 -8.32 -5.40
N VAL A 278 -19.19 -8.58 -4.54
CA VAL A 278 -20.51 -9.10 -4.97
C VAL A 278 -21.18 -8.15 -5.95
N LEU A 279 -21.07 -6.83 -5.73
CA LEU A 279 -21.59 -5.82 -6.66
C LEU A 279 -20.90 -5.83 -8.03
N ARG A 280 -19.59 -6.12 -8.10
CA ARG A 280 -18.88 -6.26 -9.37
C ARG A 280 -19.38 -7.49 -10.12
N GLU A 281 -19.46 -8.63 -9.45
CA GLU A 281 -19.95 -9.88 -10.06
C GLU A 281 -21.41 -9.75 -10.52
N PHE A 282 -22.25 -9.02 -9.78
CA PHE A 282 -23.63 -8.71 -10.19
C PHE A 282 -23.74 -7.92 -11.49
N ASN A 283 -22.70 -7.24 -11.96
CA ASN A 283 -22.74 -6.57 -13.26
C ASN A 283 -22.78 -7.56 -14.44
N HIS A 284 -22.39 -8.82 -14.21
CA HIS A 284 -22.43 -9.89 -15.20
C HIS A 284 -23.70 -10.73 -15.13
N VAL A 285 -24.57 -10.46 -14.16
CA VAL A 285 -25.87 -11.13 -14.00
C VAL A 285 -26.95 -10.28 -14.68
N ASN A 286 -27.68 -10.87 -15.61
CA ASN A 286 -28.81 -10.20 -16.27
C ASN A 286 -30.13 -10.68 -15.63
N PRO A 287 -30.71 -9.93 -14.68
CA PRO A 287 -31.97 -10.30 -14.06
C PRO A 287 -33.12 -10.26 -15.08
N GLN A 288 -34.07 -11.18 -14.96
CA GLN A 288 -35.32 -11.16 -15.72
C GLN A 288 -36.37 -10.33 -14.96
N ASP A 289 -37.44 -9.90 -15.63
CA ASP A 289 -38.58 -9.20 -14.99
C ASP A 289 -39.52 -10.19 -14.27
N ASP A 290 -38.96 -11.01 -13.39
CA ASP A 290 -39.67 -12.02 -12.60
C ASP A 290 -39.35 -11.89 -11.10
N ASP A 291 -39.73 -12.89 -10.30
CA ASP A 291 -39.46 -12.87 -8.87
C ASP A 291 -37.96 -13.01 -8.54
N GLU A 292 -37.17 -13.69 -9.40
CA GLU A 292 -35.71 -13.74 -9.29
C GLU A 292 -35.10 -12.35 -9.52
N GLY A 293 -35.61 -11.59 -10.51
CA GLY A 293 -35.21 -10.21 -10.73
C GLY A 293 -35.46 -9.29 -9.53
N LYS A 294 -36.62 -9.44 -8.88
CA LYS A 294 -36.93 -8.67 -7.65
C LYS A 294 -35.97 -9.04 -6.51
N GLU A 295 -35.71 -10.33 -6.33
CA GLU A 295 -34.75 -10.81 -5.33
C GLU A 295 -33.36 -10.23 -5.56
N PHE A 296 -32.89 -10.27 -6.82
CA PHE A 296 -31.61 -9.72 -7.24
C PHE A 296 -31.50 -8.21 -6.94
N VAL A 297 -32.50 -7.42 -7.34
CA VAL A 297 -32.53 -5.97 -7.09
C VAL A 297 -32.51 -5.68 -5.59
N ASN A 298 -33.27 -6.43 -4.79
CA ASN A 298 -33.29 -6.28 -3.34
C ASN A 298 -31.91 -6.59 -2.71
N ALA A 299 -31.25 -7.67 -3.15
CA ALA A 299 -29.92 -8.03 -2.70
C ALA A 299 -28.87 -6.98 -3.09
N ARG A 300 -28.93 -6.49 -4.34
CA ARG A 300 -28.05 -5.42 -4.84
C ARG A 300 -28.22 -4.13 -4.04
N ASN A 301 -29.45 -3.72 -3.75
CA ASN A 301 -29.75 -2.56 -2.92
C ASN A 301 -29.21 -2.72 -1.49
N LEU A 302 -29.37 -3.90 -0.90
CA LEU A 302 -28.83 -4.21 0.42
C LEU A 302 -27.30 -4.10 0.47
N LEU A 303 -26.60 -4.59 -0.56
CA LEU A 303 -25.15 -4.47 -0.69
C LEU A 303 -24.70 -3.03 -0.82
N HIS A 304 -25.35 -2.22 -1.69
CA HIS A 304 -25.06 -0.79 -1.80
C HIS A 304 -25.23 -0.06 -0.48
N LEU A 305 -26.32 -0.35 0.25
CA LEU A 305 -26.50 0.20 1.58
C LEU A 305 -25.31 -0.18 2.48
N ASN A 306 -24.94 -1.46 2.53
CA ASN A 306 -23.85 -1.93 3.39
C ASN A 306 -22.49 -1.30 3.04
N VAL A 307 -22.18 -1.11 1.76
CA VAL A 307 -21.03 -0.31 1.30
C VAL A 307 -21.11 1.12 1.82
N ALA A 308 -22.26 1.79 1.68
CA ALA A 308 -22.46 3.16 2.18
C ALA A 308 -22.27 3.26 3.71
N ALA A 309 -22.65 2.23 4.46
CA ALA A 309 -22.40 2.17 5.89
C ALA A 309 -20.91 1.99 6.24
N CYS A 310 -20.16 1.20 5.47
CA CYS A 310 -18.71 1.08 5.62
C CYS A 310 -18.03 2.42 5.33
N GLN A 311 -18.38 3.06 4.20
CA GLN A 311 -17.86 4.37 3.81
C GLN A 311 -18.10 5.44 4.88
N LEU A 312 -19.27 5.44 5.53
CA LEU A 312 -19.54 6.34 6.66
C LEU A 312 -18.61 6.11 7.85
N LYS A 313 -18.33 4.84 8.18
CA LYS A 313 -17.42 4.49 9.27
C LYS A 313 -15.97 4.85 8.96
N LEU A 314 -15.61 4.86 7.69
CA LEU A 314 -14.29 5.27 7.18
C LEU A 314 -14.16 6.80 6.99
N GLY A 315 -15.25 7.56 7.21
CA GLY A 315 -15.26 9.01 6.99
C GLY A 315 -15.38 9.44 5.53
N GLU A 316 -15.56 8.49 4.59
CA GLU A 316 -15.74 8.73 3.16
C GLU A 316 -17.16 9.23 2.84
N CYS A 317 -17.55 10.37 3.40
CA CYS A 317 -18.94 10.86 3.40
C CYS A 317 -19.49 11.07 1.98
N ARG A 318 -18.72 11.69 1.07
CA ARG A 318 -19.12 11.92 -0.32
C ARG A 318 -19.39 10.62 -1.08
N LYS A 319 -18.50 9.63 -0.95
CA LYS A 319 -18.70 8.30 -1.57
C LYS A 319 -19.94 7.58 -1.03
N SER A 320 -20.22 7.74 0.27
CA SER A 320 -21.44 7.21 0.89
C SER A 320 -22.70 7.81 0.30
N ILE A 321 -22.73 9.14 0.08
CA ILE A 321 -23.84 9.84 -0.57
C ILE A 321 -24.07 9.29 -1.98
N GLU A 322 -23.02 9.20 -2.79
CA GLU A 322 -23.11 8.64 -4.15
C GLU A 322 -23.62 7.19 -4.16
N THR A 323 -23.16 6.37 -3.22
CA THR A 323 -23.60 4.98 -3.10
C THR A 323 -25.06 4.88 -2.67
N CYS A 324 -25.53 5.75 -1.79
CA CYS A 324 -26.96 5.84 -1.45
C CYS A 324 -27.81 6.34 -2.61
N ASN A 325 -27.31 7.27 -3.43
CA ASN A 325 -28.02 7.75 -4.62
C ASN A 325 -28.32 6.60 -5.59
N LYS A 326 -27.39 5.65 -5.80
CA LYS A 326 -27.63 4.47 -6.64
C LYS A 326 -28.88 3.66 -6.22
N VAL A 327 -29.17 3.60 -4.92
CA VAL A 327 -30.37 2.93 -4.39
C VAL A 327 -31.62 3.81 -4.56
N LEU A 328 -31.46 5.12 -4.34
CA LEU A 328 -32.55 6.09 -4.42
C LEU A 328 -32.97 6.39 -5.86
N ASP A 329 -32.08 6.27 -6.83
CA ASP A 329 -32.39 6.43 -8.26
C ASP A 329 -33.36 5.33 -8.74
N ALA A 330 -33.27 4.13 -8.15
CA ALA A 330 -34.22 3.04 -8.40
C ALA A 330 -35.48 3.14 -7.52
N ASN A 331 -35.33 3.56 -6.26
CA ASN A 331 -36.43 3.75 -5.32
C ASN A 331 -36.22 4.99 -4.46
N HIS A 332 -36.75 6.13 -4.90
CA HIS A 332 -36.64 7.42 -4.20
C HIS A 332 -37.23 7.40 -2.77
N ALA A 333 -38.09 6.44 -2.46
CA ALA A 333 -38.73 6.25 -1.16
C ALA A 333 -38.00 5.20 -0.28
N HIS A 334 -36.77 4.79 -0.64
CA HIS A 334 -36.07 3.78 0.15
C HIS A 334 -35.59 4.33 1.51
N VAL A 335 -36.35 4.08 2.57
CA VAL A 335 -36.16 4.63 3.93
C VAL A 335 -34.73 4.47 4.46
N LYS A 336 -34.12 3.27 4.37
CA LYS A 336 -32.75 3.05 4.87
C LYS A 336 -31.69 3.82 4.06
N ALA A 337 -31.95 4.09 2.78
CA ALA A 337 -31.04 4.82 1.91
C ALA A 337 -31.10 6.31 2.24
N LEU A 338 -32.31 6.87 2.40
CA LEU A 338 -32.52 8.23 2.91
C LEU A 338 -31.85 8.42 4.27
N TYR A 339 -32.02 7.48 5.19
CA TYR A 339 -31.36 7.55 6.50
C TYR A 339 -29.83 7.58 6.39
N ARG A 340 -29.22 6.65 5.64
CA ARG A 340 -27.75 6.58 5.49
C ARG A 340 -27.21 7.81 4.77
N ARG A 341 -27.89 8.30 3.73
CA ARG A 341 -27.51 9.51 3.01
C ARG A 341 -27.62 10.76 3.88
N GLY A 342 -28.70 10.90 4.66
CA GLY A 342 -28.84 11.98 5.63
C GLY A 342 -27.76 11.97 6.70
N MET A 343 -27.38 10.78 7.20
CA MET A 343 -26.24 10.64 8.11
C MET A 343 -24.90 11.03 7.45
N ALA A 344 -24.73 10.74 6.15
CA ALA A 344 -23.55 11.11 5.39
C ALA A 344 -23.46 12.62 5.14
N TYR A 345 -24.56 13.26 4.76
CA TYR A 345 -24.66 14.71 4.66
C TYR A 345 -24.37 15.40 6.00
N MET A 346 -24.95 14.89 7.09
CA MET A 346 -24.69 15.42 8.44
C MET A 346 -23.21 15.31 8.82
N ALA A 347 -22.53 14.21 8.45
CA ALA A 347 -21.10 14.04 8.68
C ALA A 347 -20.23 14.93 7.78
N ALA A 348 -20.70 15.23 6.56
CA ALA A 348 -20.05 16.16 5.64
C ALA A 348 -20.26 17.65 6.01
N GLY A 349 -21.23 17.96 6.87
CA GLY A 349 -21.62 19.33 7.24
C GLY A 349 -22.74 19.93 6.37
N ASP A 350 -23.29 19.15 5.44
CA ASP A 350 -24.39 19.53 4.56
C ASP A 350 -25.73 19.36 5.33
N PHE A 351 -25.97 20.24 6.31
CA PHE A 351 -27.03 20.02 7.30
C PHE A 351 -28.46 20.15 6.75
N GLU A 352 -28.69 20.99 5.75
CA GLU A 352 -30.02 21.18 5.16
C GLU A 352 -30.44 19.96 4.32
N GLU A 353 -29.50 19.37 3.59
CA GLU A 353 -29.65 18.15 2.82
C GLU A 353 -29.93 16.96 3.76
N ALA A 354 -29.19 16.87 4.88
CA ALA A 354 -29.46 15.88 5.92
C ALA A 354 -30.87 16.04 6.50
N ARG A 355 -31.30 17.28 6.79
CA ARG A 355 -32.64 17.60 7.28
C ARG A 355 -33.71 17.20 6.28
N ALA A 356 -33.48 17.43 4.99
CA ALA A 356 -34.40 17.07 3.93
C ALA A 356 -34.61 15.55 3.86
N ASP A 357 -33.53 14.76 3.93
CA ASP A 357 -33.59 13.30 3.92
C ASP A 357 -34.36 12.74 5.13
N PHE A 358 -34.08 13.22 6.34
CA PHE A 358 -34.81 12.77 7.54
C PHE A 358 -36.28 13.18 7.53
N LYS A 359 -36.62 14.37 7.00
CA LYS A 359 -38.02 14.77 6.78
C LYS A 359 -38.72 13.90 5.75
N MET A 360 -38.01 13.49 4.69
CA MET A 360 -38.56 12.61 3.66
C MET A 360 -38.88 11.22 4.23
N MET A 361 -38.03 10.67 5.12
CA MET A 361 -38.31 9.41 5.80
C MET A 361 -39.67 9.43 6.53
N MET A 362 -39.94 10.48 7.30
CA MET A 362 -41.21 10.63 8.04
C MET A 362 -42.44 10.69 7.11
N LYS A 363 -42.27 11.23 5.89
CA LYS A 363 -43.35 11.28 4.89
C LYS A 363 -43.61 9.92 4.26
N VAL A 364 -42.57 9.13 4.04
CA VAL A 364 -42.63 7.87 3.31
C VAL A 364 -43.14 6.73 4.20
N ASP A 365 -42.62 6.62 5.42
CA ASP A 365 -42.93 5.51 6.32
C ASP A 365 -43.10 6.00 7.75
N LYS A 366 -44.33 5.87 8.28
CA LYS A 366 -44.67 6.23 9.66
C LYS A 366 -43.87 5.41 10.68
N LEU A 367 -43.50 4.17 10.35
CA LEU A 367 -42.69 3.34 11.25
C LEU A 367 -41.27 3.89 11.43
N SER A 368 -40.80 4.68 10.45
CA SER A 368 -39.49 5.33 10.50
C SER A 368 -39.47 6.66 11.25
N GLU A 369 -40.62 7.14 11.73
CA GLU A 369 -40.75 8.46 12.38
C GLU A 369 -39.88 8.57 13.64
N ALA A 370 -39.80 7.49 14.44
CA ALA A 370 -38.96 7.46 15.63
C ALA A 370 -37.46 7.62 15.28
N ASP A 371 -36.98 6.87 14.29
CA ASP A 371 -35.58 6.92 13.82
C ASP A 371 -35.24 8.28 13.20
N ALA A 372 -36.14 8.82 12.37
CA ALA A 372 -35.99 10.13 11.75
C ALA A 372 -35.97 11.26 12.79
N THR A 373 -36.83 11.19 13.79
CA THR A 373 -36.86 12.18 14.89
C THR A 373 -35.59 12.13 15.71
N ALA A 374 -35.08 10.93 16.02
CA ALA A 374 -33.80 10.77 16.70
C ALA A 374 -32.62 11.31 15.87
N ALA A 375 -32.64 11.11 14.55
CA ALA A 375 -31.63 11.65 13.64
C ALA A 375 -31.67 13.18 13.56
N LEU A 376 -32.86 13.78 13.48
CA LEU A 376 -33.04 15.23 13.49
C LEU A 376 -32.58 15.87 14.81
N LEU A 377 -32.76 15.18 15.94
CA LEU A 377 -32.23 15.64 17.22
C LEU A 377 -30.69 15.65 17.21
N LYS A 378 -30.07 14.58 16.69
CA LYS A 378 -28.60 14.50 16.53
C LYS A 378 -28.07 15.59 15.59
N LEU A 379 -28.78 15.83 14.48
CA LEU A 379 -28.46 16.90 13.54
C LEU A 379 -28.44 18.26 14.23
N LYS A 380 -29.50 18.59 14.97
CA LYS A 380 -29.60 19.85 15.73
C LYS A 380 -28.47 20.00 16.76
N GLN A 381 -28.11 18.92 17.44
CA GLN A 381 -26.98 18.93 18.38
C GLN A 381 -25.65 19.20 17.66
N LYS A 382 -25.45 18.59 16.49
CA LYS A 382 -24.24 18.76 15.68
C LYS A 382 -24.12 20.17 15.12
N GLU A 383 -25.21 20.73 14.59
CA GLU A 383 -25.29 22.13 14.14
C GLU A 383 -24.89 23.09 15.26
N GLN A 384 -25.46 22.93 16.46
CA GLN A 384 -25.11 23.76 17.62
C GLN A 384 -23.65 23.59 18.07
N GLU A 385 -23.09 22.38 17.96
CA GLU A 385 -21.68 22.13 18.26
C GLU A 385 -20.77 22.89 17.28
N VAL A 386 -21.09 22.83 15.99
CA VAL A 386 -20.35 23.55 14.93
C VAL A 386 -20.49 25.06 15.10
N GLU A 387 -21.69 25.58 15.36
CA GLU A 387 -21.92 27.00 15.63
C GLU A 387 -21.14 27.49 16.85
N LYS A 388 -21.13 26.72 17.95
CA LYS A 388 -20.34 27.05 19.15
C LYS A 388 -18.84 27.06 18.86
N LYS A 389 -18.33 26.12 18.05
CA LYS A 389 -16.92 26.09 17.64
C LYS A 389 -16.58 27.29 16.76
N ALA A 390 -17.41 27.59 15.76
CA ALA A 390 -17.26 28.75 14.89
C ALA A 390 -17.27 30.05 15.71
N ARG A 391 -18.21 30.22 16.65
CA ARG A 391 -18.27 31.38 17.54
C ARG A 391 -17.03 31.52 18.43
N LYS A 392 -16.49 30.42 18.95
CA LYS A 392 -15.24 30.44 19.74
C LYS A 392 -14.03 30.83 18.88
N GLN A 393 -13.91 30.27 17.68
CA GLN A 393 -12.85 30.60 16.73
C GLN A 393 -12.93 32.07 16.30
N PHE A 394 -14.13 32.56 16.01
CA PHE A 394 -14.36 33.95 15.65
C PHE A 394 -14.02 34.88 16.82
N LYS A 395 -14.45 34.59 18.05
CA LYS A 395 -14.09 35.39 19.24
C LYS A 395 -12.58 35.48 19.45
N GLY A 396 -11.86 34.36 19.33
CA GLY A 396 -10.39 34.34 19.43
C GLY A 396 -9.67 35.12 18.32
N LEU A 397 -10.36 35.42 17.20
CA LEU A 397 -9.84 36.24 16.10
C LEU A 397 -9.97 37.75 16.40
N PHE A 398 -10.95 38.17 17.20
CA PHE A 398 -11.15 39.57 17.62
C PHE A 398 -10.41 39.94 18.91
N ASP A 399 -10.03 38.95 19.72
CA ASP A 399 -9.20 39.16 20.92
C ASP A 399 -7.71 39.41 20.58
N LYS A 400 -7.31 39.23 19.30
CA LYS A 400 -5.98 39.62 18.77
C LYS A 400 -5.99 41.10 18.35
N LYS A 401 -4.95 41.86 18.72
CA LYS A 401 -4.91 43.30 18.46
C LYS A 401 -4.88 43.61 16.95
N PRO A 402 -5.47 44.74 16.50
CA PRO A 402 -5.37 45.17 15.10
C PRO A 402 -3.89 45.41 14.77
N GLY A 403 -3.29 44.50 13.98
CA GLY A 403 -1.86 44.50 13.66
C GLY A 403 -1.16 43.13 13.77
N GLU A 404 -1.77 42.14 14.43
CA GLU A 404 -1.23 40.77 14.55
C GLU A 404 -1.82 39.76 13.54
N ILE A 405 -2.69 40.22 12.62
CA ILE A 405 -3.15 39.41 11.50
C ILE A 405 -2.04 39.44 10.44
N ALA A 406 -0.92 38.76 10.73
CA ALA A 406 0.05 38.44 9.71
C ALA A 406 -0.63 37.53 8.68
N VAL A 407 -0.45 37.91 7.41
CA VAL A 407 -0.71 37.08 6.24
C VAL A 407 -0.29 35.65 6.55
N ALA A 408 -1.20 34.69 6.34
CA ALA A 408 -0.85 33.27 6.32
C ALA A 408 0.08 33.02 5.12
N GLY A 409 1.35 33.35 5.29
CA GLY A 409 2.46 32.98 4.43
C GLY A 409 3.11 31.74 5.03
N SER A 410 3.27 30.74 4.18
CA SER A 410 4.17 29.58 4.30
C SER A 410 5.24 29.72 5.39
N GLU A 411 5.16 28.86 6.40
CA GLU A 411 6.33 28.50 7.21
C GLU A 411 7.26 27.66 6.34
N ASP A 412 8.09 28.32 5.52
CA ASP A 412 9.39 27.77 5.16
C ASP A 412 10.40 28.28 6.18
N LYS A 413 10.92 27.35 6.98
CA LYS A 413 12.13 27.56 7.76
C LYS A 413 13.27 27.74 6.78
N GLU A 414 13.96 28.87 6.82
CA GLU A 414 15.42 28.91 6.79
C GLU A 414 15.96 30.31 7.16
N ASP A 415 16.86 30.25 8.14
CA ASP A 415 17.97 31.11 8.56
C ASP A 415 18.15 32.52 7.95
N ASN A 416 18.38 33.49 8.84
CA ASN A 416 18.97 34.78 8.52
C ASN A 416 20.33 34.93 9.22
N ASP A 417 21.36 34.67 8.42
CA ASP A 417 22.58 35.45 8.16
C ASP A 417 23.08 36.53 9.15
N THR A 418 24.41 36.58 9.30
CA THR A 418 25.15 37.86 9.40
C THR A 418 26.55 37.73 8.77
N GLY A 419 26.84 38.52 7.73
CA GLY A 419 28.21 38.77 7.27
C GLY A 419 28.35 39.75 6.11
N GLU A 420 28.48 41.04 6.44
CA GLU A 420 28.76 42.21 5.58
C GLU A 420 29.80 42.02 4.44
N ASN A 421 29.55 42.59 3.25
CA ASN A 421 30.10 43.87 2.73
C ASN A 421 29.91 44.01 1.18
N PRO A 422 29.94 45.23 0.59
CA PRO A 422 29.36 45.56 -0.71
C PRO A 422 30.41 45.64 -1.85
N ASN A 423 29.95 45.56 -3.12
CA ASN A 423 30.44 46.41 -4.23
C ASN A 423 29.75 46.15 -5.59
N ASN A 424 29.62 47.26 -6.33
CA ASN A 424 29.44 47.46 -7.79
C ASN A 424 28.13 47.03 -8.46
N PHE A 425 27.33 47.95 -9.03
CA PHE A 425 27.49 48.85 -10.21
C PHE A 425 27.02 48.20 -11.53
N ASP A 426 26.25 49.02 -12.27
CA ASP A 426 25.81 48.92 -13.67
C ASP A 426 24.55 48.06 -13.95
N LYS A 427 23.42 48.69 -14.31
CA LYS A 427 23.02 49.19 -15.66
C LYS A 427 22.78 48.00 -16.61
N GLU A 428 21.80 47.94 -17.51
CA GLU A 428 20.97 48.89 -18.25
C GLU A 428 19.92 47.98 -18.91
N ASP A 429 18.63 48.30 -18.84
CA ASP A 429 17.83 48.96 -19.89
C ASP A 429 17.22 48.05 -20.96
N SER A 430 16.02 48.50 -21.35
CA SER A 430 15.38 48.40 -22.65
C SER A 430 14.75 47.06 -23.03
N ASP A 431 13.60 47.01 -23.69
CA ASP A 431 12.57 47.99 -24.05
C ASP A 431 11.37 47.11 -24.49
N ALA A 432 10.13 47.49 -24.17
CA ALA A 432 9.15 48.02 -25.13
C ALA A 432 9.06 47.19 -26.45
N ASP A 433 7.92 46.82 -26.98
CA ASP A 433 6.74 47.68 -27.12
C ASP A 433 5.59 46.87 -27.76
N ASN A 434 4.36 47.33 -27.50
CA ASN A 434 3.20 47.44 -28.41
C ASN A 434 2.73 46.25 -29.28
N SER A 435 1.44 46.06 -29.54
CA SER A 435 0.26 46.93 -29.39
C SER A 435 -0.99 46.12 -29.77
N GLU A 436 -2.11 46.48 -29.13
CA GLU A 436 -3.45 46.72 -29.71
C GLU A 436 -4.18 45.62 -30.50
N GLU A 437 -5.50 45.58 -30.61
CA GLU A 437 -6.67 46.14 -29.92
C GLU A 437 -7.83 45.66 -30.82
N SER A 438 -8.94 45.18 -30.26
CA SER A 438 -10.25 45.43 -30.86
C SER A 438 -11.36 45.06 -29.88
N ARG A 439 -11.97 46.11 -29.33
CA ARG A 439 -13.31 46.21 -28.72
C ARG A 439 -14.39 45.96 -29.79
N GLU A 440 -15.65 45.59 -29.55
CA GLU A 440 -16.80 46.24 -28.88
C GLU A 440 -18.00 45.25 -29.08
N ALA A 441 -19.17 45.24 -28.42
CA ALA A 441 -19.77 45.85 -27.22
C ALA A 441 -21.18 45.19 -26.99
N GLU A 442 -21.60 45.12 -25.71
CA GLU A 442 -22.96 45.37 -25.11
C GLU A 442 -24.24 44.72 -25.68
N ALA A 443 -25.31 44.35 -24.96
CA ALA A 443 -25.82 44.42 -23.57
C ALA A 443 -26.88 43.27 -23.44
N ASP A 444 -27.26 42.71 -22.27
CA ASP A 444 -28.09 43.30 -21.22
C ASP A 444 -28.13 42.38 -19.97
N ALA A 445 -28.33 42.99 -18.80
CA ALA A 445 -28.32 42.40 -17.45
C ALA A 445 -29.75 41.91 -17.05
N ASP A 446 -30.09 41.30 -15.91
CA ASP A 446 -29.47 41.16 -14.59
C ASP A 446 -30.29 40.16 -13.76
N GLN A 447 -29.63 39.37 -12.90
CA GLN A 447 -30.05 38.90 -11.56
C GLN A 447 -29.21 37.69 -11.14
N MET A 448 -28.05 37.93 -10.52
CA MET A 448 -27.30 36.89 -9.80
C MET A 448 -26.74 37.45 -8.49
N GLY A 449 -27.08 36.76 -7.38
CA GLY A 449 -26.82 37.19 -6.02
C GLY A 449 -25.40 36.88 -5.49
N TRP A 450 -24.79 37.92 -4.93
CA TRP A 450 -23.80 38.07 -3.85
C TRP A 450 -23.12 36.85 -3.15
N PHE A 451 -22.79 35.72 -3.78
CA PHE A 451 -21.89 34.74 -3.12
C PHE A 451 -20.79 34.11 -4.02
N SER A 452 -20.44 34.76 -5.12
CA SER A 452 -19.38 34.29 -6.02
C SER A 452 -18.33 35.37 -6.28
N ARG A 453 -17.57 35.76 -5.25
CA ARG A 453 -16.40 36.67 -5.41
C ARG A 453 -15.42 36.65 -4.23
N ILE A 454 -14.91 35.48 -3.85
CA ILE A 454 -13.59 35.34 -3.20
C ILE A 454 -12.95 34.02 -3.69
N TRP A 455 -12.39 34.00 -4.90
CA TRP A 455 -11.10 33.35 -5.22
C TRP A 455 -10.74 33.57 -6.70
N PRO A 456 -9.51 33.98 -7.03
CA PRO A 456 -9.03 34.04 -8.42
C PRO A 456 -8.51 32.68 -8.91
N THR A 457 -8.67 32.47 -10.21
CA THR A 457 -8.05 31.44 -11.03
C THR A 457 -6.52 31.61 -11.07
N GLY A 458 -5.79 30.49 -10.95
CA GLY A 458 -4.35 30.41 -11.19
C GLY A 458 -3.96 28.97 -11.47
N GLY A 459 -3.61 28.67 -12.72
CA GLY A 459 -3.09 27.37 -13.13
C GLY A 459 -1.58 27.24 -12.92
N ARG A 460 -1.14 25.97 -13.01
CA ARG A 460 0.23 25.45 -13.22
C ARG A 460 1.20 25.48 -12.03
N LEU A 461 1.49 24.29 -11.51
CA LEU A 461 2.68 23.76 -10.80
C LEU A 461 2.27 22.32 -10.40
N PHE A 462 2.85 21.17 -10.77
CA PHE A 462 4.15 20.76 -11.27
C PHE A 462 3.99 19.58 -12.26
N SER A 463 4.70 19.68 -13.37
CA SER A 463 5.23 18.55 -14.13
C SER A 463 6.56 18.13 -13.50
N ALA A 464 6.59 17.00 -12.77
CA ALA A 464 7.84 16.37 -12.33
C ALA A 464 7.61 14.93 -11.83
N LEU A 465 7.17 14.02 -12.69
CA LEU A 465 7.46 12.59 -12.54
C LEU A 465 7.67 12.03 -13.95
N GLY A 466 8.92 12.12 -14.40
CA GLY A 466 9.37 11.47 -15.62
C GLY A 466 9.28 9.96 -15.44
N LEU A 467 8.19 9.39 -15.95
CA LEU A 467 8.12 7.98 -16.29
C LEU A 467 7.84 7.91 -17.79
N GLN A 468 8.91 7.62 -18.53
CA GLN A 468 8.86 7.32 -19.94
C GLN A 468 7.88 6.18 -20.18
N ARG A 469 6.90 6.45 -21.04
CA ARG A 469 6.18 5.46 -21.80
C ARG A 469 7.19 4.69 -22.66
N CYS A 470 7.34 3.40 -22.41
CA CYS A 470 7.69 2.44 -23.44
C CYS A 470 6.63 1.34 -23.47
N SER A 471 5.84 1.41 -24.54
CA SER A 471 5.18 0.30 -25.22
C SER A 471 6.06 -0.93 -25.35
N ILE A 472 5.43 -2.12 -25.39
CA ILE A 472 5.71 -3.31 -26.23
C ILE A 472 4.52 -4.27 -25.93
N LEU A 473 3.64 -4.56 -26.89
CA LEU A 473 3.68 -5.70 -27.82
C LEU A 473 3.72 -7.07 -27.13
#